data_AF-A0A382PZ99-F1
#
_entry.id   AF-A0A382PZ99-F1
#
_cell.length_a   1.000
_cell.length_b   1.000
_cell.length_c   1.000
_cell.angle_alpha   90.00
_cell.angle_beta   90.00
_cell.angle_gamma   90.00
#
_symmetry.space_group_name_H-M   'P 1'
#
loop_
_entity.id
_entity.type
_entity.pdbx_description
1 polymer ?
#
loop_
_entity_poly.entity_id
_entity_poly.type
_entity_poly.pdbx_seq_one_letter_code
_entity_poly.pdbx_strand_id
1 'polypeptide(L)'
;MRIRKENELRVSISAGLVLLFLFCMVPPTIAQNQYVPYYGKARVKYDNFDWQIYTTDHFEMYYYPELEQHLERVAGYAESAYQQVSSDLRHELAFQIPLVLFKTHSEFEQQNVIPADMPEGVAAFAEPLRNR
;
A
#
# COMPACT_ATOMS: atom_id res chain seq x y z
N MET A 1 36.65 -70.48 -8.47
CA MET A 1 36.87 -69.28 -7.64
C MET A 1 36.65 -67.97 -8.42
N ARG A 2 35.70 -67.90 -9.38
CA ARG A 2 35.42 -66.70 -10.21
C ARG A 2 34.08 -66.03 -9.87
N ILE A 3 33.09 -66.82 -9.43
CA ILE A 3 31.71 -66.37 -9.12
C ILE A 3 31.62 -65.44 -7.88
N ARG A 4 32.51 -65.59 -6.88
CA ARG A 4 32.46 -64.80 -5.64
C ARG A 4 32.81 -63.32 -5.86
N LYS A 5 33.72 -63.03 -6.78
CA LYS A 5 34.19 -61.66 -7.07
C LYS A 5 33.16 -60.85 -7.88
N GLU A 6 32.37 -61.52 -8.71
CA GLU A 6 31.25 -60.90 -9.45
C GLU A 6 30.11 -60.49 -8.52
N ASN A 7 29.77 -61.29 -7.51
CA ASN A 7 28.74 -60.93 -6.54
C ASN A 7 29.17 -59.76 -5.66
N GLU A 8 30.43 -59.69 -5.22
CA GLU A 8 30.93 -58.55 -4.44
C GLU A 8 30.98 -57.26 -5.27
N LEU A 9 31.32 -57.35 -6.56
CA LEU A 9 31.29 -56.21 -7.47
C LEU A 9 29.86 -55.71 -7.72
N ARG A 10 28.90 -56.62 -7.91
CA ARG A 10 27.47 -56.28 -8.08
C ARG A 10 26.89 -55.66 -6.82
N VAL A 11 27.26 -56.16 -5.63
CA VAL A 11 26.85 -55.59 -4.34
C VAL A 11 27.39 -54.16 -4.18
N SER A 12 28.66 -53.92 -4.53
CA SER A 12 29.27 -52.59 -4.44
C SER A 12 28.65 -51.58 -5.42
N ILE A 13 28.29 -52.02 -6.63
CA ILE A 13 27.58 -51.20 -7.62
C ILE A 13 26.16 -50.88 -7.14
N SER A 14 25.42 -51.88 -6.63
CA SER A 14 24.08 -51.66 -6.09
C SER A 14 24.09 -50.75 -4.86
N ALA A 15 25.09 -50.87 -3.99
CA ALA A 15 25.27 -49.99 -2.84
C ALA A 15 25.55 -48.54 -3.28
N GLY A 16 26.41 -48.35 -4.29
CA GLY A 16 26.67 -47.03 -4.88
C GLY A 16 25.42 -46.40 -5.52
N LEU A 17 24.60 -47.20 -6.20
CA LEU A 17 23.36 -46.74 -6.83
C LEU A 17 22.30 -46.35 -5.79
N VAL A 18 22.17 -47.10 -4.70
CA VAL A 18 21.28 -46.77 -3.57
C VAL A 18 21.73 -45.47 -2.90
N LEU A 19 23.04 -45.27 -2.73
CA LEU A 19 23.59 -44.08 -2.10
C LEU A 19 23.40 -42.83 -2.98
N LEU A 20 23.56 -42.97 -4.30
CA LEU A 20 23.26 -41.92 -5.28
C LEU A 20 21.77 -41.57 -5.30
N PHE A 21 20.90 -42.57 -5.23
CA PHE A 21 19.46 -42.37 -5.19
C PHE A 21 19.01 -41.64 -3.91
N LEU A 22 19.60 -42.01 -2.76
CA LEU A 22 19.41 -41.31 -1.49
C LEU A 22 19.87 -39.85 -1.54
N PHE A 23 20.99 -39.57 -2.19
CA PHE A 23 21.51 -38.21 -2.33
C PHE A 23 20.62 -37.35 -3.25
N CYS A 24 20.04 -37.93 -4.30
CA CYS A 24 19.16 -37.22 -5.23
C CYS A 24 17.76 -36.92 -4.65
N MET A 25 17.39 -37.58 -3.54
CA MET A 25 16.12 -37.37 -2.85
C MET A 25 16.13 -36.22 -1.85
N VAL A 26 17.25 -35.51 -1.69
CA VAL A 26 17.34 -34.30 -0.85
C VAL A 26 16.78 -33.12 -1.66
N PRO A 27 15.58 -32.59 -1.33
CA PRO A 27 15.06 -31.43 -2.03
C PRO A 27 15.98 -30.21 -1.79
N PRO A 28 16.22 -29.35 -2.80
CA PRO A 28 16.94 -28.11 -2.58
C PRO A 28 16.14 -27.25 -1.61
N THR A 29 16.68 -27.05 -0.41
CA THR A 29 16.09 -26.14 0.56
C THR A 29 16.36 -24.72 0.08
N ILE A 30 15.46 -24.16 -0.73
CA ILE A 30 15.47 -22.74 -1.02
C ILE A 30 15.14 -22.03 0.29
N ALA A 31 16.12 -21.33 0.87
CA ALA A 31 15.90 -20.44 1.99
C ALA A 31 14.93 -19.33 1.54
N GLN A 32 13.64 -19.52 1.78
CA GLN A 32 12.61 -18.49 1.57
C GLN A 32 12.66 -17.49 2.72
N ASN A 33 13.77 -16.78 2.88
CA ASN A 33 13.85 -15.70 3.85
C ASN A 33 13.52 -14.36 3.17
N GLN A 34 12.29 -14.25 2.67
CA GLN A 34 11.70 -12.96 2.33
C GLN A 34 10.84 -12.49 3.51
N TYR A 35 11.46 -12.40 4.70
CA TYR A 35 10.83 -11.76 5.84
C TYR A 35 10.97 -10.25 5.65
N VAL A 36 9.92 -9.62 5.12
CA VAL A 36 9.76 -8.16 5.16
C VAL A 36 8.99 -7.87 6.46
N PRO A 37 9.64 -7.43 7.55
CA PRO A 37 9.00 -7.30 8.86
C PRO A 37 8.07 -6.08 8.98
N TYR A 38 7.68 -5.46 7.87
CA TYR A 38 6.76 -4.33 7.85
C TYR A 38 5.32 -4.81 7.63
N TYR A 39 4.88 -5.80 8.40
CA TYR A 39 3.48 -6.22 8.40
C TYR A 39 2.69 -5.37 9.40
N GLY A 40 1.85 -4.49 8.85
CA GLY A 40 0.49 -4.23 9.33
C GLY A 40 0.29 -4.03 10.83
N LYS A 41 0.88 -2.97 11.40
CA LYS A 41 0.17 -2.30 12.50
C LYS A 41 -0.94 -1.49 11.83
N ALA A 42 -2.17 -1.99 11.84
CA ALA A 42 -3.31 -1.15 11.49
C ALA A 42 -3.21 0.13 12.33
N ARG A 43 -3.20 1.30 11.69
CA ARG A 43 -3.13 2.58 12.42
C ARG A 43 -4.26 2.58 13.43
N VAL A 44 -3.91 2.70 14.72
CA VAL A 44 -4.91 2.70 15.78
C VAL A 44 -5.75 3.94 15.58
N LYS A 45 -7.03 3.75 15.27
CA LYS A 45 -8.01 4.83 15.17
C LYS A 45 -8.51 5.14 16.57
N TYR A 46 -8.15 6.31 17.08
CA TYR A 46 -8.64 6.78 18.38
C TYR A 46 -10.02 7.43 18.26
N ASP A 47 -10.33 7.98 17.08
CA ASP A 47 -11.56 8.71 16.80
C ASP A 47 -12.54 7.95 15.89
N ASN A 48 -13.82 8.25 16.05
CA ASN A 48 -14.89 7.78 15.16
C ASN A 48 -15.04 8.78 14.01
N PHE A 49 -14.80 8.32 12.79
CA PHE A 49 -14.90 9.15 11.61
C PHE A 49 -16.30 9.04 10.98
N ASP A 50 -17.15 10.04 11.22
CA ASP A 50 -18.45 10.20 10.55
C ASP A 50 -18.29 11.09 9.32
N TRP A 51 -18.07 10.46 8.16
CA TRP A 51 -17.81 11.15 6.92
C TRP A 51 -19.12 11.55 6.23
N GLN A 52 -19.23 12.83 5.90
CA GLN A 52 -20.24 13.38 5.01
C GLN A 52 -19.58 13.85 3.71
N ILE A 53 -20.37 13.90 2.64
CA ILE A 53 -19.91 14.31 1.32
C ILE A 53 -20.63 15.60 0.93
N TYR A 54 -19.86 16.56 0.46
CA TYR A 54 -20.35 17.79 -0.13
C TYR A 54 -19.72 17.99 -1.50
N THR A 55 -20.54 18.15 -2.53
CA THR A 55 -20.07 18.20 -3.91
C THR A 55 -20.21 19.62 -4.45
N THR A 56 -19.14 20.11 -5.07
CA THR A 56 -19.12 21.36 -5.84
C THR A 56 -18.99 21.03 -7.34
N ASP A 57 -18.79 22.05 -8.17
CA ASP A 57 -18.60 21.83 -9.61
C ASP A 57 -17.35 20.99 -9.89
N HIS A 58 -16.23 21.25 -9.17
CA HIS A 58 -14.94 20.61 -9.44
C HIS A 58 -14.41 19.71 -8.32
N PHE A 59 -15.05 19.68 -7.14
CA PHE A 59 -14.56 18.94 -5.97
C PHE A 59 -15.63 18.06 -5.34
N GLU A 60 -15.21 16.88 -4.87
CA GLU A 60 -15.98 16.02 -3.96
C GLU A 60 -15.34 16.12 -2.57
N MET A 61 -15.97 16.87 -1.66
CA MET A 61 -15.40 17.19 -0.36
C MET A 61 -15.89 16.21 0.71
N TYR A 62 -14.94 15.51 1.34
CA TYR A 62 -15.18 14.62 2.47
C TYR A 62 -14.92 15.39 3.76
N TYR A 63 -15.92 15.53 4.62
CA TYR A 63 -15.85 16.36 5.82
C TYR A 63 -16.60 15.75 7.00
N TYR A 64 -16.35 16.26 8.20
CA TYR A 64 -17.12 15.91 9.41
C TYR A 64 -18.26 16.90 9.64
N PRO A 65 -19.42 16.48 10.17
CA PRO A 65 -20.54 17.38 10.45
C PRO A 65 -20.16 18.64 11.24
N GLU A 66 -19.18 18.58 12.16
CA GLU A 66 -18.74 19.75 12.93
C GLU A 66 -18.08 20.85 12.08
N LEU A 67 -17.61 20.52 10.88
CA LEU A 67 -17.01 21.46 9.93
C LEU A 67 -18.04 22.09 8.98
N GLU A 68 -19.32 21.69 9.05
CA GLU A 68 -20.38 22.15 8.12
C GLU A 68 -20.47 23.68 8.05
N GLN A 69 -20.40 24.37 9.20
CA GLN A 69 -20.41 25.84 9.29
C GLN A 69 -19.24 26.56 8.58
N HIS A 70 -18.19 25.82 8.22
CA HIS A 70 -17.01 26.34 7.51
C HIS A 70 -16.91 25.81 6.09
N LEU A 71 -17.75 24.82 5.73
CA LEU A 71 -17.65 24.08 4.49
C LEU A 71 -17.85 24.94 3.26
N GLU A 72 -18.87 25.79 3.25
CA GLU A 72 -19.13 26.73 2.14
C GLU A 72 -17.95 27.67 1.89
N ARG A 73 -17.28 28.12 2.96
CA ARG A 73 -16.12 28.99 2.84
C ARG A 73 -14.93 28.25 2.24
N VAL A 74 -14.67 27.03 2.69
CA VAL A 74 -13.59 26.18 2.17
C VAL A 74 -13.85 25.81 0.72
N ALA A 75 -15.08 25.44 0.38
CA ALA A 75 -15.53 25.17 -0.98
C ALA A 75 -15.30 26.38 -1.89
N GLY A 76 -15.72 27.58 -1.44
CA GLY A 76 -15.49 28.82 -2.18
C GLY A 76 -14.01 29.12 -2.43
N TYR A 77 -13.13 28.85 -1.44
CA TYR A 77 -11.69 29.01 -1.64
C TYR A 77 -11.11 27.98 -2.61
N ALA A 78 -11.56 26.73 -2.54
CA ALA A 78 -11.12 25.68 -3.46
C ALA A 78 -11.52 26.00 -4.91
N GLU A 79 -12.77 26.39 -5.14
CA GLU A 79 -13.27 26.77 -6.46
C GLU A 79 -12.59 28.02 -7.00
N SER A 80 -12.36 29.04 -6.15
CA SER A 80 -11.62 30.23 -6.55
C SER A 80 -10.17 29.92 -6.93
N ALA A 81 -9.50 29.05 -6.17
CA ALA A 81 -8.15 28.59 -6.50
C ALA A 81 -8.13 27.78 -7.80
N TYR A 82 -9.14 26.93 -8.04
CA TYR A 82 -9.29 26.22 -9.30
C TYR A 82 -9.44 27.18 -10.48
N GLN A 83 -10.28 28.22 -10.38
CA GLN A 83 -10.46 29.20 -11.45
C GLN A 83 -9.12 29.90 -11.81
N GLN A 84 -8.32 30.24 -10.80
CA GLN A 84 -7.01 30.84 -11.03
C GLN A 84 -6.06 29.85 -11.73
N VAL A 85 -5.90 28.65 -11.18
CA VAL A 85 -4.95 27.66 -11.69
C VAL A 85 -5.34 27.15 -13.08
N SER A 86 -6.63 26.91 -13.32
CA SER A 86 -7.14 26.49 -14.64
C SER A 86 -6.93 27.56 -15.70
N SER A 87 -7.09 28.84 -15.36
CA SER A 87 -6.82 29.96 -16.27
C SER A 87 -5.33 30.05 -16.62
N ASP A 88 -4.47 29.96 -15.61
CA ASP A 88 -3.02 30.06 -15.78
C ASP A 88 -2.45 28.91 -16.61
N LEU A 89 -2.95 27.69 -16.39
CA LEU A 89 -2.51 26.48 -17.10
C LEU A 89 -3.29 26.22 -18.40
N ARG A 90 -4.39 26.95 -18.63
CA ARG A 90 -5.36 26.70 -19.71
C ARG A 90 -5.84 25.26 -19.75
N HIS A 91 -6.10 24.70 -18.57
CA HIS A 91 -6.46 23.30 -18.40
C HIS A 91 -7.63 23.17 -17.43
N GLU A 92 -8.66 22.46 -17.87
CA GLU A 92 -9.84 22.14 -17.06
C GLU A 92 -9.70 20.74 -16.46
N LEU A 93 -10.24 20.56 -15.25
CA LEU A 93 -10.27 19.25 -14.61
C LEU A 93 -11.25 18.33 -15.35
N ALA A 94 -10.78 17.14 -15.72
CA ALA A 94 -11.60 16.15 -16.44
C ALA A 94 -12.65 15.47 -15.55
N PHE A 95 -12.46 15.50 -14.23
CA PHE A 95 -13.32 14.87 -13.23
C PHE A 95 -13.23 15.64 -11.92
N GLN A 96 -14.22 15.42 -11.05
CA GLN A 96 -14.24 16.01 -9.72
C GLN A 96 -13.12 15.43 -8.86
N ILE A 97 -12.34 16.31 -8.22
CA ILE A 97 -11.21 15.91 -7.37
C ILE A 97 -11.68 15.66 -5.94
N PRO A 98 -11.34 14.50 -5.34
CA PRO A 98 -11.65 14.27 -3.94
C PRO A 98 -10.79 15.16 -3.04
N LEU A 99 -11.44 15.93 -2.16
CA LEU A 99 -10.80 16.81 -1.19
C LEU A 99 -11.22 16.39 0.22
N VAL A 100 -10.27 15.90 1.03
CA VAL A 100 -10.57 15.39 2.37
C VAL A 100 -10.18 16.42 3.42
N LEU A 101 -11.13 16.82 4.25
CA LEU A 101 -10.93 17.78 5.33
C LEU A 101 -10.84 17.05 6.67
N PHE A 102 -9.72 17.25 7.36
CA PHE A 102 -9.50 16.75 8.71
C PHE A 102 -9.70 17.87 9.73
N LYS A 103 -10.35 17.58 10.86
CA LYS A 103 -10.64 18.58 11.89
C LYS A 103 -9.38 18.89 12.70
N THR A 104 -8.53 17.89 12.91
CA THR A 104 -7.27 18.05 13.66
C THR A 104 -6.08 17.44 12.92
N HIS A 105 -4.88 17.93 13.27
CA HIS A 105 -3.64 17.37 12.73
C HIS A 105 -3.45 15.89 13.15
N SER A 106 -3.86 15.53 14.36
CA SER A 106 -3.79 14.17 14.87
C SER A 106 -4.70 13.19 14.11
N GLU A 107 -5.87 13.63 13.63
CA GLU A 107 -6.71 12.84 12.72
C GLU A 107 -6.06 12.71 11.33
N PHE A 108 -5.44 13.78 10.84
CA PHE A 108 -4.67 13.76 9.60
C PHE A 108 -3.48 12.78 9.68
N GLU A 109 -2.81 12.63 10.81
CA GLU A 109 -1.75 11.61 10.95
C GLU A 109 -2.33 10.18 10.94
N GLN A 110 -3.55 9.99 11.45
CA GLN A 110 -4.26 8.71 11.47
C GLN A 110 -4.90 8.33 10.12
N GLN A 111 -4.88 9.21 9.11
CA GLN A 111 -5.54 8.98 7.84
C GLN A 111 -4.97 7.77 7.08
N ASN A 112 -5.83 7.13 6.26
CA ASN A 112 -5.45 5.96 5.47
C ASN A 112 -5.37 6.27 3.96
N VAL A 113 -5.42 7.54 3.54
CA VAL A 113 -5.38 7.90 2.11
C VAL A 113 -3.99 7.64 1.52
N ILE A 114 -2.93 7.89 2.29
CA ILE A 114 -1.56 7.55 1.91
C ILE A 114 -1.01 6.52 2.89
N PRO A 115 -0.46 5.39 2.40
CA PRO A 115 0.09 4.34 3.26
C PRO A 115 1.43 4.74 3.94
N ALA A 116 2.13 5.75 3.42
CA ALA A 116 3.35 6.29 4.00
C ALA A 116 3.09 7.09 5.30
N ASP A 117 4.08 7.09 6.18
CA ASP A 117 4.09 7.92 7.37
C ASP A 117 4.23 9.39 6.97
N MET A 118 3.36 10.23 7.53
CA MET A 118 3.39 11.66 7.26
C MET A 118 4.53 12.30 8.06
N PRO A 119 5.37 13.15 7.44
CA PRO A 119 6.33 13.95 8.19
C PRO A 119 5.61 14.93 9.13
N GLU A 120 6.19 15.16 10.32
CA GLU A 120 5.70 16.17 11.26
C GLU A 120 5.73 17.57 10.60
N GLY A 121 4.67 18.35 10.80
CA GLY A 121 4.56 19.72 10.30
C GLY A 121 3.97 19.85 8.88
N VAL A 122 3.60 18.76 8.23
CA VAL A 122 2.84 18.79 6.97
C VAL A 122 1.36 18.98 7.27
N ALA A 123 0.75 20.08 6.82
CA ALA A 123 -0.67 20.36 7.08
C ALA A 123 -1.62 19.82 5.99
N ALA A 124 -1.12 19.56 4.79
CA ALA A 124 -1.89 19.06 3.65
C ALA A 124 -0.95 18.42 2.62
N PHE A 125 -1.49 17.51 1.79
CA PHE A 125 -0.78 16.93 0.65
C PHE A 125 -1.73 16.77 -0.55
N ALA A 126 -1.16 16.66 -1.75
CA ALA A 126 -1.87 16.23 -2.95
C ALA A 126 -1.27 14.91 -3.45
N GLU A 127 -2.11 13.92 -3.74
CA GLU A 127 -1.69 12.59 -4.16
C GLU A 127 -1.91 12.43 -5.68
N PRO A 128 -0.84 12.24 -6.49
CA PRO A 128 -0.95 12.26 -7.95
C PRO A 128 -1.15 10.87 -8.62
N LEU A 129 -1.19 9.77 -7.87
CA LEU A 129 -1.22 8.41 -8.44
C LEU A 129 -2.62 7.78 -8.46
N ARG A 130 -3.55 8.24 -7.63
CA ARG A 130 -4.84 7.57 -7.39
C ARG A 130 -5.89 7.81 -8.48
N ASN A 131 -5.70 8.80 -9.37
CA ASN A 131 -6.65 9.13 -10.43
C ASN A 131 -6.00 9.50 -11.78
N ARG A 132 -5.02 8.70 -12.22
CA ARG A 132 -4.44 8.79 -13.57
C ARG A 132 -5.30 8.09 -14.62
#